data_AF-A0AAD5H726-F1
#
_entry.id   AF-A0AAD5H726-F1
#
_cell.length_a   1.000
_cell.length_b   1.000
_cell.length_c   1.000
_cell.angle_alpha   90.00
_cell.angle_beta   90.00
_cell.angle_gamma   90.00
#
_symmetry.space_group_name_H-M   'P 1'
#
loop_
_entity.id
_entity.type
_entity.pdbx_description
1 polymer ?
#
loop_
_entity_poly.entity_id
_entity_poly.type
_entity_poly.pdbx_seq_one_letter_code
_entity_poly.pdbx_strand_id
1 'polypeptide(L)'
;MPITDEQHAQFMQRAIALSRVSGIETKSGGCFGAVIVDARTGEIVEEGRNRVLSENDPTWHGEVEAIRRACKKVGSPHLNGCVIYTSAQPCPMCHCACLWARLEKIYFGATYADVMEHGKFEDADFLGELTKPAAEQGTPCVQLLREEAVEVWKEYGQLVAAGEVKHY
;
A
#
# COMPACT_ATOMS: atom_id res chain seq x y z
N MET A 1 -1.37 -6.56 -25.03
CA MET A 1 -0.03 -6.12 -25.52
C MET A 1 0.71 -5.57 -24.32
N PRO A 2 2.05 -5.69 -24.22
CA PRO A 2 2.78 -5.10 -23.10
C PRO A 2 2.56 -3.58 -23.05
N ILE A 3 2.52 -3.01 -21.84
CA ILE A 3 2.45 -1.56 -21.63
C ILE A 3 3.66 -0.91 -22.34
N THR A 4 3.42 0.13 -23.14
CA THR A 4 4.49 0.87 -23.83
C THR A 4 5.15 1.89 -22.90
N ASP A 5 6.34 2.36 -23.25
CA ASP A 5 7.04 3.42 -22.48
C ASP A 5 6.22 4.71 -22.40
N GLU A 6 5.50 5.06 -23.47
CA GLU A 6 4.59 6.20 -23.49
C GLU A 6 3.45 6.02 -22.49
N GLN A 7 2.85 4.82 -22.42
CA GLN A 7 1.82 4.51 -21.45
C GLN A 7 2.36 4.52 -20.01
N HIS A 8 3.56 3.97 -19.78
CA HIS A 8 4.24 4.06 -18.48
C HIS A 8 4.37 5.53 -18.02
N ALA A 9 4.80 6.42 -18.91
CA ALA A 9 4.89 7.84 -18.62
C ALA A 9 3.53 8.47 -18.30
N GLN A 10 2.47 8.13 -19.06
CA GLN A 10 1.11 8.63 -18.82
C GLN A 10 0.56 8.19 -17.45
N PHE A 11 0.77 6.93 -17.06
CA PHE A 11 0.33 6.43 -15.75
C PHE A 11 1.09 7.10 -14.59
N MET A 12 2.40 7.30 -14.74
CA MET A 12 3.18 8.02 -13.74
C MET A 12 2.77 9.49 -13.65
N GLN A 13 2.54 10.16 -14.77
CA GLN A 13 2.01 11.52 -14.80
C GLN A 13 0.65 11.62 -14.09
N ARG A 14 -0.20 10.60 -14.25
CA ARG A 14 -1.48 10.52 -13.55
C ARG A 14 -1.30 10.37 -12.04
N ALA A 15 -0.38 9.52 -11.58
CA ALA A 15 -0.05 9.38 -10.16
C ALA A 15 0.47 10.71 -9.57
N ILE A 16 1.34 11.43 -10.29
CA ILE A 16 1.84 12.76 -9.91
C ILE A 16 0.72 13.80 -9.85
N ALA A 17 -0.21 13.78 -10.82
CA ALA A 17 -1.36 14.67 -10.79
C ALA A 17 -2.23 14.43 -9.54
N LEU A 18 -2.51 13.18 -9.18
CA LEU A 18 -3.25 12.82 -7.97
C LEU A 18 -2.53 13.29 -6.69
N SER A 19 -1.20 13.19 -6.67
CA SER A 19 -0.39 13.63 -5.53
C SER A 19 -0.47 15.15 -5.33
N ARG A 20 -0.48 15.93 -6.41
CA ARG A 20 -0.73 17.38 -6.40
C ARG A 20 -2.12 17.70 -5.86
N VAL A 21 -3.15 17.00 -6.31
CA VAL A 21 -4.51 17.21 -5.81
C VAL A 21 -4.56 16.99 -4.28
N SER A 22 -3.91 15.93 -3.79
CA SER A 22 -3.84 15.64 -2.36
C SER A 22 -3.13 16.73 -1.56
N GLY A 23 -1.84 16.97 -1.84
CA GLY A 23 -1.01 17.80 -0.97
C GLY A 23 -1.14 19.30 -1.20
N ILE A 24 -1.44 19.73 -2.42
CA ILE A 24 -1.40 21.14 -2.81
C ILE A 24 -2.82 21.71 -2.93
N GLU A 25 -3.67 21.06 -3.71
CA GLU A 25 -4.98 21.64 -4.07
C GLU A 25 -6.01 21.48 -2.94
N THR A 26 -6.14 20.26 -2.43
CA THR A 26 -7.15 19.93 -1.40
C THR A 26 -6.58 19.87 0.01
N LYS A 27 -5.25 19.75 0.15
CA LYS A 27 -4.55 19.58 1.43
C LYS A 27 -5.14 18.44 2.26
N SER A 28 -5.59 17.37 1.60
CA SER A 28 -6.18 16.19 2.24
C SER A 28 -5.14 15.34 2.96
N GLY A 29 -3.85 15.54 2.67
CA GLY A 29 -2.72 14.89 3.29
C GLY A 29 -1.41 15.17 2.55
N GLY A 30 -0.46 14.24 2.58
CA GLY A 30 0.83 14.40 1.88
C GLY A 30 0.72 14.35 0.35
N CYS A 31 1.80 14.72 -0.34
CA CYS A 31 1.90 14.70 -1.81
C CYS A 31 2.09 13.27 -2.35
N PHE A 32 1.10 12.39 -2.15
CA PHE A 32 1.15 10.99 -2.62
C PHE A 32 -0.10 10.62 -3.40
N GLY A 33 0.10 10.04 -4.59
CA GLY A 33 -0.93 9.54 -5.47
C GLY A 33 -0.50 8.25 -6.15
N ALA A 34 -1.44 7.36 -6.45
CA ALA A 34 -1.18 6.07 -7.05
C ALA A 34 -2.25 5.64 -8.05
N VAL A 35 -1.84 4.84 -9.03
CA VAL A 35 -2.68 4.30 -10.11
C VAL A 35 -2.38 2.82 -10.27
N ILE A 36 -3.40 1.98 -10.24
CA ILE A 36 -3.29 0.54 -10.51
C ILE A 36 -3.75 0.27 -11.93
N VAL A 37 -2.98 -0.50 -12.68
CA VAL A 37 -3.20 -0.81 -14.11
C VAL A 37 -3.16 -2.32 -14.31
N ASP A 38 -4.10 -2.87 -15.09
CA ASP A 38 -4.00 -4.26 -15.56
C ASP A 38 -2.90 -4.34 -16.62
N ALA A 39 -1.84 -5.12 -16.34
CA ALA A 39 -0.66 -5.18 -17.20
C ALA A 39 -0.92 -5.88 -18.55
N ARG A 40 -2.05 -6.59 -18.69
CA ARG A 40 -2.42 -7.31 -19.92
C ARG A 40 -3.16 -6.41 -20.89
N THR A 41 -4.05 -5.56 -20.36
CA THR A 41 -4.91 -4.66 -21.15
C THR A 41 -4.37 -3.24 -21.25
N GLY A 42 -3.58 -2.80 -20.27
CA GLY A 42 -3.14 -1.41 -20.15
C GLY A 42 -4.23 -0.47 -19.63
N GLU A 43 -5.31 -1.00 -19.04
CA GLU A 43 -6.40 -0.21 -18.49
C GLU A 43 -6.17 0.12 -17.01
N ILE A 44 -6.50 1.36 -16.62
CA ILE A 44 -6.52 1.76 -15.21
C ILE A 44 -7.64 1.00 -14.50
N VAL A 45 -7.26 0.20 -13.50
CA VAL A 45 -8.19 -0.51 -12.63
C VAL A 45 -8.79 0.49 -11.65
N GLU A 46 -7.97 1.14 -10.83
CA GLU A 46 -8.40 2.17 -9.87
C GLU A 46 -7.26 3.13 -9.53
N GLU A 47 -7.62 4.25 -8.90
CA GLU A 47 -6.72 5.32 -8.50
C GLU A 47 -6.89 5.65 -7.03
N GLY A 48 -5.81 6.15 -6.42
CA GLY A 48 -5.80 6.58 -5.03
C GLY A 48 -4.94 7.82 -4.81
N ARG A 49 -5.25 8.57 -3.77
CA ARG A 49 -4.54 9.74 -3.30
C ARG A 49 -4.53 9.77 -1.78
N ASN A 50 -3.52 10.40 -1.20
CA ASN A 50 -3.42 10.51 0.24
C ASN A 50 -4.57 11.35 0.81
N ARG A 51 -5.20 10.87 1.88
CA ARG A 51 -6.28 11.57 2.59
C ARG A 51 -6.14 11.49 4.10
N VAL A 52 -4.91 11.31 4.58
CA VAL A 52 -4.63 11.10 6.01
C VAL A 52 -5.27 12.18 6.89
N LEU A 53 -5.17 13.45 6.49
CA LEU A 53 -5.69 14.57 7.27
C LEU A 53 -7.21 14.72 7.12
N SER A 54 -7.76 14.56 5.91
CA SER A 54 -9.19 14.77 5.70
C SER A 54 -10.05 13.63 6.25
N GLU A 55 -9.53 12.40 6.26
CA GLU A 55 -10.24 11.21 6.77
C GLU A 55 -9.87 10.86 8.21
N ASN A 56 -8.88 11.53 8.80
CA ASN A 56 -8.30 11.19 10.11
C ASN A 56 -7.88 9.70 10.19
N ASP A 57 -7.31 9.17 9.12
CA ASP A 57 -6.84 7.78 9.01
C ASP A 57 -5.36 7.77 8.60
N PRO A 58 -4.42 7.42 9.49
CA PRO A 58 -2.99 7.40 9.17
C PRO A 58 -2.63 6.37 8.10
N THR A 59 -3.52 5.41 7.80
CA THR A 59 -3.30 4.40 6.76
C THR A 59 -3.79 4.83 5.38
N TRP A 60 -4.45 5.99 5.25
CA TRP A 60 -5.06 6.45 4.00
C TRP A 60 -4.05 7.08 3.03
N HIS A 61 -3.01 6.30 2.72
CA HIS A 61 -2.01 6.62 1.70
C HIS A 61 -2.56 6.37 0.30
N GLY A 62 -1.97 7.00 -0.72
CA GLY A 62 -2.45 6.89 -2.09
C GLY A 62 -2.45 5.45 -2.60
N GLU A 63 -1.41 4.68 -2.29
CA GLU A 63 -1.30 3.26 -2.64
C GLU A 63 -2.37 2.41 -1.95
N VAL A 64 -2.58 2.66 -0.64
CA VAL A 64 -3.57 1.93 0.16
C VAL A 64 -4.99 2.23 -0.32
N GLU A 65 -5.32 3.50 -0.64
CA GLU A 65 -6.62 3.86 -1.23
C GLU A 65 -6.82 3.17 -2.59
N ALA A 66 -5.81 3.20 -3.46
CA ALA A 66 -5.88 2.55 -4.78
C ALA A 66 -6.12 1.04 -4.65
N ILE A 67 -5.38 0.35 -3.77
CA ILE A 67 -5.53 -1.09 -3.51
C ILE A 67 -6.91 -1.39 -2.95
N ARG A 68 -7.37 -0.66 -1.93
CA ARG A 68 -8.70 -0.85 -1.32
C ARG A 68 -9.81 -0.75 -2.37
N ARG A 69 -9.73 0.24 -3.27
CA ARG A 69 -10.70 0.44 -4.34
C ARG A 69 -10.60 -0.65 -5.41
N ALA A 70 -9.40 -0.99 -5.86
CA ALA A 70 -9.17 -2.03 -6.86
C ALA A 70 -9.69 -3.39 -6.40
N CYS A 71 -9.36 -3.81 -5.17
CA CYS A 71 -9.82 -5.08 -4.61
C CYS A 71 -11.36 -5.14 -4.54
N LYS A 72 -12.02 -4.04 -4.15
CA LYS A 72 -13.50 -3.94 -4.16
C LYS A 72 -14.08 -4.04 -5.57
N LYS A 73 -13.46 -3.37 -6.55
CA LYS A 73 -13.90 -3.40 -7.95
C LYS A 73 -13.76 -4.77 -8.58
N VAL A 74 -12.64 -5.45 -8.34
CA VAL A 74 -12.36 -6.79 -8.87
C VAL A 74 -13.13 -7.87 -8.10
N GLY A 75 -13.51 -7.60 -6.85
CA GLY A 75 -14.15 -8.58 -5.97
C GLY A 75 -13.15 -9.62 -5.45
N SER A 76 -11.88 -9.25 -5.31
CA SER A 76 -10.78 -10.13 -4.92
C SER A 76 -9.79 -9.37 -4.02
N PRO A 77 -9.20 -10.00 -2.98
CA PRO A 77 -8.10 -9.41 -2.22
C PRO A 77 -6.79 -9.38 -3.02
N HIS A 78 -6.71 -10.16 -4.10
CA HIS A 78 -5.54 -10.24 -4.97
C HIS A 78 -5.77 -9.52 -6.30
N LEU A 79 -4.74 -8.81 -6.73
CA LEU A 79 -4.64 -8.00 -7.95
C LEU A 79 -3.59 -8.60 -8.90
N ASN A 80 -3.53 -9.93 -8.99
CA ASN A 80 -2.62 -10.64 -9.89
C ASN A 80 -2.72 -10.11 -11.33
N GLY A 81 -1.57 -9.96 -12.00
CA GLY A 81 -1.50 -9.35 -13.32
C GLY A 81 -1.68 -7.83 -13.35
N CYS A 82 -1.87 -7.16 -12.20
CA CYS A 82 -1.85 -5.70 -12.12
C CYS A 82 -0.49 -5.18 -11.65
N VAL A 83 -0.18 -3.94 -12.04
CA VAL A 83 0.97 -3.16 -11.57
C VAL A 83 0.49 -1.84 -10.97
N ILE A 84 1.30 -1.23 -10.12
CA ILE A 84 1.01 0.07 -9.53
C ILE A 84 2.06 1.11 -9.92
N TYR A 85 1.61 2.33 -10.18
CA TYR A 85 2.43 3.52 -10.34
C TYR A 85 2.15 4.42 -9.14
N THR A 86 3.18 4.78 -8.37
CA THR A 86 3.06 5.68 -7.22
C THR A 86 3.95 6.90 -7.43
N SER A 87 3.47 8.08 -7.03
CA SER A 87 4.19 9.34 -7.25
C SER A 87 5.51 9.44 -6.47
N ALA A 88 5.67 8.62 -5.43
CA ALA A 88 6.90 8.49 -4.65
C ALA A 88 7.13 7.03 -4.26
N GLN A 89 8.37 6.67 -3.94
CA GLN A 89 8.72 5.33 -3.47
C GLN A 89 7.85 4.96 -2.24
N PRO A 90 7.18 3.80 -2.25
CA PRO A 90 6.16 3.50 -1.25
C PRO A 90 6.80 3.21 0.11
N CYS A 91 6.32 3.84 1.18
CA CYS A 91 6.75 3.53 2.55
C CYS A 91 6.53 2.05 2.93
N PRO A 92 7.12 1.53 4.02
CA PRO A 92 7.01 0.12 4.37
C PRO A 92 5.57 -0.41 4.47
N MET A 93 4.62 0.39 4.98
CA MET A 93 3.20 0.04 5.00
C MET A 93 2.64 -0.19 3.58
N CYS A 94 2.85 0.78 2.67
CA CYS A 94 2.36 0.71 1.30
C CYS A 94 3.04 -0.42 0.51
N HIS A 95 4.34 -0.65 0.73
CA HIS A 95 5.08 -1.75 0.11
C HIS A 95 4.50 -3.10 0.55
N CYS A 96 4.30 -3.31 1.85
CA CYS A 96 3.66 -4.52 2.38
C CYS A 96 2.24 -4.70 1.85
N ALA A 97 1.45 -3.62 1.73
CA ALA A 97 0.12 -3.69 1.14
C ALA A 97 0.15 -4.17 -0.31
N CYS A 98 1.15 -3.74 -1.11
CA CYS A 98 1.32 -4.22 -2.48
C CYS A 98 1.66 -5.72 -2.53
N LEU A 99 2.50 -6.20 -1.61
CA LEU A 99 2.83 -7.63 -1.47
C LEU A 99 1.59 -8.45 -1.12
N TRP A 100 0.80 -8.03 -0.13
CA TRP A 100 -0.45 -8.69 0.25
C TRP A 100 -1.47 -8.71 -0.89
N ALA A 101 -1.54 -7.63 -1.68
CA ALA A 101 -2.40 -7.54 -2.84
C ALA A 101 -1.88 -8.33 -4.06
N ARG A 102 -0.67 -8.92 -4.00
CA ARG A 102 -0.04 -9.68 -5.10
C ARG A 102 0.10 -8.85 -6.39
N LEU A 103 0.43 -7.56 -6.25
CA LEU A 103 0.79 -6.73 -7.40
C LEU A 103 2.13 -7.22 -8.00
N GLU A 104 2.21 -7.24 -9.33
CA GLU A 104 3.37 -7.80 -10.03
C GLU A 104 4.60 -6.88 -9.97
N LYS A 105 4.36 -5.57 -9.90
CA LYS A 105 5.42 -4.55 -9.92
C LYS A 105 4.95 -3.22 -9.38
N ILE A 106 5.88 -2.50 -8.77
CA ILE A 106 5.76 -1.11 -8.34
C ILE A 106 6.67 -0.25 -9.22
N TYR A 107 6.08 0.73 -9.90
CA TYR A 107 6.80 1.82 -10.54
C TYR A 107 6.66 3.06 -9.66
N PHE A 108 7.75 3.79 -9.41
CA PHE A 108 7.71 4.97 -8.54
C PHE A 108 8.38 6.19 -9.18
N GLY A 109 7.92 7.37 -8.78
CA GLY A 109 8.47 8.67 -9.21
C GLY A 109 9.58 9.17 -8.28
N ALA A 110 9.22 9.97 -7.28
CA ALA A 110 10.15 10.52 -6.30
C ALA A 110 10.77 9.43 -5.41
N THR A 111 12.02 9.63 -5.00
CA THR A 111 12.74 8.74 -4.07
C THR A 111 12.43 9.08 -2.62
N TYR A 112 12.84 8.22 -1.67
CA TYR A 112 12.80 8.58 -0.26
C TYR A 112 13.63 9.83 0.06
N ALA A 113 14.75 10.05 -0.61
CA ALA A 113 15.59 11.22 -0.38
C ALA A 113 14.83 12.52 -0.75
N ASP A 114 14.13 12.51 -1.89
CA ASP A 114 13.32 13.67 -2.34
C ASP A 114 12.18 13.96 -1.35
N VAL A 115 11.49 12.91 -0.89
CA VAL A 115 10.39 13.02 0.08
C VAL A 115 10.88 13.57 1.42
N MET A 116 12.04 13.11 1.89
CA MET A 116 12.67 13.57 3.12
C MET A 116 13.11 15.03 3.01
N GLU A 117 13.80 15.39 1.92
CA GLU A 117 14.35 16.73 1.71
C GLU A 117 13.25 17.79 1.59
N HIS A 118 12.19 17.50 0.83
CA HIS A 118 11.18 18.51 0.48
C HIS A 118 9.89 18.39 1.28
N GLY A 119 9.50 17.18 1.71
CA GLY A 119 8.26 16.92 2.45
C GLY A 119 8.47 16.72 3.94
N LYS A 120 9.71 16.44 4.38
CA LYS A 120 10.05 16.08 5.76
C LYS A 120 9.21 14.92 6.32
N PHE A 121 8.79 13.99 5.45
CA PHE A 121 8.17 12.75 5.89
C PHE A 121 9.28 11.77 6.26
N GLU A 122 9.29 11.32 7.50
CA GLU A 122 10.29 10.40 8.06
C GLU A 122 10.05 8.93 7.65
N ASP A 123 9.33 8.70 6.54
CA ASP A 123 8.99 7.37 6.01
C ASP A 123 10.21 6.44 5.86
N ALA A 124 11.41 7.03 5.73
CA ALA A 124 12.68 6.32 5.60
C ALA A 124 13.15 5.60 6.88
N ASP A 125 12.73 6.02 8.09
CA ASP A 125 13.23 5.41 9.33
C ASP A 125 12.43 4.16 9.73
N PHE A 126 11.22 3.98 9.20
CA PHE A 126 10.39 2.82 9.55
C PHE A 126 11.02 1.48 9.15
N LEU A 127 11.81 1.42 8.07
CA LEU A 127 12.51 0.18 7.72
C LEU A 127 13.60 -0.16 8.74
N GLY A 128 14.32 0.86 9.25
CA GLY A 128 15.28 0.71 10.34
C GLY A 128 14.58 0.22 11.60
N GLU A 129 13.48 0.87 11.99
CA GLU A 129 12.65 0.46 13.13
C GLU A 129 12.19 -0.99 13.03
N LEU A 130 11.65 -1.42 11.89
CA LEU A 130 11.10 -2.76 11.71
C LEU A 130 12.15 -3.88 11.79
N THR A 131 13.44 -3.56 11.66
CA THR A 131 14.54 -4.53 11.78
C THR A 131 15.08 -4.69 13.20
N LYS A 132 14.69 -3.82 14.13
CA LYS A 132 15.08 -3.93 15.54
C LYS A 132 14.36 -5.11 16.22
N PRO A 133 14.92 -5.67 17.30
CA PRO A 133 14.19 -6.57 18.19
C PRO A 133 12.86 -5.96 18.59
N ALA A 134 11.79 -6.76 18.66
CA ALA A 134 10.43 -6.25 18.79
C ALA A 134 10.23 -5.36 20.04
N ALA A 135 10.96 -5.63 21.13
CA ALA A 135 10.94 -4.83 22.36
C ALA A 135 11.71 -3.49 22.27
N GLU A 136 12.54 -3.30 21.25
CA GLU A 136 13.41 -2.14 21.04
C GLU A 136 12.92 -1.23 19.89
N GLN A 137 11.82 -1.60 19.23
CA GLN A 137 11.17 -0.78 18.22
C GLN A 137 10.59 0.49 18.86
N GLY A 138 10.46 1.57 18.09
CA GLY A 138 9.83 2.82 18.54
C GLY A 138 8.39 2.62 19.05
N THR A 139 7.72 1.55 18.63
CA THR A 139 6.53 0.99 19.28
C THR A 139 6.82 -0.44 19.73
N PRO A 140 7.24 -0.65 20.99
CA PRO A 140 7.63 -1.97 21.46
C PRO A 140 6.49 -2.99 21.39
N CYS A 141 6.75 -4.14 20.78
CA CYS A 141 5.83 -5.27 20.80
C CYS A 141 6.09 -6.13 22.04
N VAL A 142 5.17 -6.06 23.01
CA VAL A 142 5.24 -6.84 24.25
C VAL A 142 4.24 -7.99 24.21
N GLN A 143 4.69 -9.22 24.44
CA GLN A 143 3.83 -10.39 24.46
C GLN A 143 3.03 -10.47 25.77
N LEU A 144 1.72 -10.76 25.67
CA LEU A 144 0.81 -10.91 26.80
C LEU A 144 -0.28 -11.94 26.48
N LEU A 145 -0.77 -12.69 27.49
CA LEU A 145 -1.84 -13.71 27.37
C LEU A 145 -1.63 -14.73 26.23
N ARG A 146 -0.39 -15.21 26.03
CA ARG A 146 -0.04 -16.09 24.90
C ARG A 146 -0.88 -17.37 24.86
N GLU A 147 -1.12 -18.01 26.01
CA GLU A 147 -1.83 -19.29 26.07
C GLU A 147 -3.27 -19.14 25.57
N GLU A 148 -4.01 -18.15 26.08
CA GLU A 148 -5.37 -17.84 25.64
C GLU A 148 -5.44 -17.47 24.16
N ALA A 149 -4.51 -16.64 23.68
CA ALA A 149 -4.46 -16.25 22.27
C ALA A 149 -4.23 -17.46 21.35
N VAL A 150 -3.42 -18.44 21.78
CA VAL A 150 -3.13 -19.65 21.01
C VAL A 150 -4.31 -20.61 20.95
N GLU A 151 -5.21 -20.64 21.94
CA GLU A 151 -6.43 -21.47 21.86
C GLU A 151 -7.32 -21.08 20.68
N VAL A 152 -7.50 -19.77 20.42
CA VAL A 152 -8.23 -19.29 19.24
C VAL A 152 -7.59 -19.79 17.93
N TRP A 153 -6.26 -19.82 17.86
CA TRP A 153 -5.54 -20.33 16.69
C TRP A 153 -5.68 -21.86 16.53
N LYS A 154 -5.77 -22.61 17.63
CA LYS A 154 -6.03 -24.05 17.59
C LYS A 154 -7.43 -24.33 17.05
N GLU A 155 -8.44 -23.60 17.52
CA GLU A 155 -9.82 -23.68 17.01
C GLU A 155 -9.88 -23.33 15.52
N TYR A 156 -9.25 -22.21 15.13
CA TYR A 156 -9.15 -21.82 13.72
C TYR A 156 -8.48 -22.92 12.88
N GLY A 157 -7.41 -23.53 13.39
CA GLY A 157 -6.73 -24.64 12.73
C GLY A 157 -7.63 -25.86 12.48
N GLN A 158 -8.57 -26.15 13.39
CA GLN A 158 -9.55 -27.23 13.20
C GLN A 158 -10.54 -26.88 12.09
N LEU A 159 -11.04 -25.64 12.05
CA LEU A 159 -11.95 -25.17 11.00
C LEU A 159 -11.28 -25.20 9.62
N VAL A 160 -10.00 -24.83 9.55
CA VAL A 160 -9.18 -24.97 8.34
C VAL A 160 -9.10 -26.42 7.90
N ALA A 161 -8.76 -27.34 8.81
CA ALA A 161 -8.63 -28.77 8.50
C ALA A 161 -9.96 -29.40 8.05
N ALA A 162 -11.09 -28.89 8.55
CA ALA A 162 -12.43 -29.28 8.13
C ALA A 162 -12.89 -28.64 6.81
N GLY A 163 -12.14 -27.67 6.27
CA GLY A 163 -12.51 -26.93 5.06
C GLY A 163 -13.64 -25.92 5.24
N GLU A 164 -13.96 -25.58 6.48
CA GLU A 164 -15.03 -24.63 6.84
C GLU A 164 -14.58 -23.17 6.65
N VAL A 165 -13.27 -22.92 6.65
CA VAL A 165 -12.68 -21.60 6.45
C VAL A 165 -11.66 -21.64 5.31
N LYS A 166 -11.69 -20.61 4.47
CA LYS A 166 -10.70 -20.42 3.40
C LYS A 166 -9.53 -19.59 3.90
N HIS A 167 -8.31 -20.05 3.64
CA HIS A 167 -7.13 -19.20 3.70
C HIS A 167 -7.13 -18.20 2.52
N TYR A 168 -6.65 -16.98 2.75
CA TYR A 168 -6.38 -15.99 1.70
C TYR A 168 -4.87 -15.93 1.40
#